data_AF-A0A6N7YCA4-F1
#
_entry.id   AF-A0A6N7YCA4-F1
#
_cell.length_a   1.000
_cell.length_b   1.000
_cell.length_c   1.000
_cell.angle_alpha   90.00
_cell.angle_beta   90.00
_cell.angle_gamma   90.00
#
_symmetry.space_group_name_H-M   'P 1'
#
loop_
_entity.id
_entity.type
_entity.pdbx_description
1 polymer ?
#
loop_
_entity_poly.entity_id
_entity_poly.type
_entity_poly.pdbx_seq_one_letter_code
_entity_poly.pdbx_strand_id
1 'polypeptide(L)'
;MPRHRPALLLAALAAALLVVPATTGTAATRTPTAPKIKTRNAKVQIDVRGYLEIRRLHDTTSDCFPGESWTQVNRYDYATGGFRNINLKRVTGEGFDPVVTSTPSAPAGTAKVEGKILGYRTTNYCTGTKAEVKPEPTCAPVRRGRTRISLLETTPSSSTDDDELTPLSSGNRLQVAVFMTGSGLDDPDCVGGGPESLTGDALPTSIATTAIAPGNTTALPAGITTLKLFGIRRGQTIRRTAIVTGPCTRAEVDVVTGAGGSPSPARLNADGDCQVAGKLSYTIRPRPVKK
;
A
#
# COMPACT_ATOMS: atom_id res chain seq x y z
N MET A 1 28.64 -29.15 -46.46
CA MET A 1 29.29 -28.22 -47.42
C MET A 1 29.70 -26.95 -46.69
N PRO A 2 30.77 -26.26 -47.14
CA PRO A 2 31.89 -25.87 -46.30
C PRO A 2 31.74 -24.52 -45.57
N ARG A 3 32.63 -24.37 -44.59
CA ARG A 3 33.12 -23.14 -43.95
C ARG A 3 33.41 -22.06 -45.00
N HIS A 4 33.21 -20.78 -44.66
CA HIS A 4 34.23 -19.73 -44.74
C HIS A 4 33.75 -18.44 -44.04
N ARG A 5 34.56 -17.98 -43.07
CA ARG A 5 34.63 -16.59 -42.62
C ARG A 5 35.54 -15.79 -43.60
N PRO A 6 36.01 -14.57 -43.28
CA PRO A 6 35.49 -13.24 -43.63
C PRO A 6 36.49 -12.44 -44.51
N ALA A 7 36.12 -11.28 -45.04
CA ALA A 7 37.03 -10.18 -45.44
C ALA A 7 36.17 -8.95 -45.77
N LEU A 8 36.21 -7.82 -45.07
CA LEU A 8 37.29 -6.85 -44.94
C LEU A 8 37.65 -6.22 -46.30
N LEU A 9 37.14 -5.01 -46.55
CA LEU A 9 37.75 -4.07 -47.49
C LEU A 9 37.44 -2.63 -47.08
N LEU A 10 38.50 -1.97 -46.62
CA LEU A 10 38.66 -0.53 -46.60
C LEU A 10 38.48 0.02 -48.02
N ALA A 11 37.88 1.21 -48.14
CA ALA A 11 38.33 2.18 -49.12
C ALA A 11 38.17 3.58 -48.52
N ALA A 12 39.30 4.27 -48.46
CA ALA A 12 39.44 5.63 -47.98
C ALA A 12 39.70 6.57 -49.17
N LEU A 13 39.40 7.85 -48.94
CA LEU A 13 39.91 9.06 -49.59
C LEU A 13 39.53 9.37 -51.06
N ALA A 14 38.90 10.53 -51.25
CA ALA A 14 39.52 11.76 -51.79
C ALA A 14 38.40 12.78 -52.10
N ALA A 15 38.28 13.89 -51.38
CA ALA A 15 38.95 15.19 -51.56
C ALA A 15 38.37 16.06 -52.70
N ALA A 16 37.74 17.18 -52.32
CA ALA A 16 37.80 18.45 -53.07
C ALA A 16 37.32 19.60 -52.17
N LEU A 17 38.24 20.53 -51.87
CA LEU A 17 37.97 21.82 -51.25
C LEU A 17 37.26 22.76 -52.24
N LEU A 18 36.34 23.58 -51.73
CA LEU A 18 36.15 24.95 -52.23
C LEU A 18 35.78 25.88 -51.06
N VAL A 19 36.44 27.03 -51.05
CA VAL A 19 36.52 28.08 -50.02
C VAL A 19 35.47 29.15 -50.29
N VAL A 20 34.71 29.61 -49.27
CA VAL A 20 34.27 31.03 -49.11
C VAL A 20 33.82 31.28 -47.65
N PRO A 21 33.66 32.53 -47.18
CA PRO A 21 34.49 33.17 -46.15
C PRO A 21 33.84 33.19 -44.75
N ALA A 22 34.68 33.52 -43.76
CA ALA A 22 34.26 33.84 -42.40
C ALA A 22 33.22 34.97 -42.39
N THR A 23 31.98 34.62 -41.99
CA THR A 23 31.08 35.57 -41.34
C THR A 23 31.04 35.22 -39.86
N THR A 24 31.57 36.15 -39.08
CA THR A 24 31.56 36.17 -37.62
C THR A 24 30.13 36.12 -37.11
N GLY A 25 29.79 35.00 -36.50
CA GLY A 25 28.49 34.76 -35.89
C GLY A 25 28.47 33.41 -35.19
N THR A 26 29.49 33.11 -34.38
CA THR A 26 29.38 32.04 -33.40
C THR A 26 28.38 32.47 -32.33
N ALA A 27 27.09 32.37 -32.67
CA ALA A 27 26.09 32.06 -31.67
C ALA A 27 26.57 30.74 -31.06
N ALA A 28 27.21 30.82 -29.90
CA ALA A 28 27.56 29.67 -29.12
C ALA A 28 26.26 28.91 -28.90
N THR A 29 26.08 27.82 -29.65
CA THR A 29 25.05 26.84 -29.41
C THR A 29 25.30 26.38 -27.98
N ARG A 30 24.54 26.94 -27.02
CA ARG A 30 24.56 26.47 -25.64
C ARG A 30 24.22 25.00 -25.73
N THR A 31 25.24 24.15 -25.60
CA THR A 31 25.04 22.72 -25.41
C THR A 31 24.03 22.62 -24.28
N PRO A 32 22.84 22.01 -24.50
CA PRO A 32 21.84 21.93 -23.46
C PRO A 32 22.52 21.29 -22.25
N THR A 33 22.68 22.09 -21.20
CA THR A 33 23.37 21.63 -20.00
C THR A 33 22.53 20.47 -19.50
N ALA A 34 23.14 19.28 -19.41
CA ALA A 34 22.40 18.08 -18.98
C ALA A 34 21.64 18.41 -17.69
N PRO A 35 20.33 18.12 -17.63
CA PRO A 35 19.50 18.53 -16.50
C PRO A 35 20.13 18.03 -15.20
N LYS A 36 20.26 18.92 -14.21
CA LYS A 36 20.95 18.60 -12.96
C LYS A 36 20.11 17.65 -12.11
N ILE A 37 20.26 16.35 -12.33
CA ILE A 37 19.61 15.31 -11.53
C ILE A 37 20.33 15.17 -10.18
N LYS A 38 19.60 15.43 -9.09
CA LYS A 38 20.04 15.22 -7.70
C LYS A 38 19.35 13.99 -7.13
N THR A 39 20.15 13.07 -6.57
CA THR A 39 19.64 11.90 -5.86
C THR A 39 19.93 12.02 -4.37
N ARG A 40 18.92 11.79 -3.53
CA ARG A 40 19.07 11.63 -2.08
C ARG A 40 18.60 10.24 -1.65
N ASN A 41 19.28 9.66 -0.66
CA ASN A 41 18.93 8.36 -0.10
C ASN A 41 18.61 8.50 1.38
N ALA A 42 17.47 7.98 1.82
CA ALA A 42 17.14 7.81 3.22
C ALA A 42 17.28 6.32 3.60
N LYS A 43 18.19 6.03 4.53
CA LYS A 43 18.38 4.68 5.08
C LYS A 43 17.72 4.64 6.46
N VAL A 44 16.55 4.03 6.54
CA VAL A 44 15.78 3.94 7.78
C VAL A 44 15.58 2.49 8.21
N GLN A 45 15.12 2.35 9.44
CA GLN A 45 14.61 1.15 10.04
C GLN A 45 13.18 1.40 10.49
N ILE A 46 12.29 0.45 10.24
CA ILE A 46 10.89 0.52 10.63
C ILE A 46 10.46 -0.79 11.29
N ASP A 47 9.79 -0.69 12.42
CA ASP A 47 9.13 -1.81 13.10
C ASP A 47 7.62 -1.55 13.09
N VAL A 48 6.85 -2.57 12.73
CA VAL A 48 5.40 -2.50 12.55
C VAL A 48 4.74 -3.62 13.33
N ARG A 49 3.65 -3.28 14.02
CA ARG A 49 2.76 -4.24 14.66
C ARG A 49 1.34 -3.72 14.64
N GLY A 50 0.39 -4.59 14.32
CA GLY A 50 -1.00 -4.20 14.27
C GLY A 50 -1.91 -5.28 13.75
N TYR A 51 -3.15 -4.89 13.52
CA TYR A 51 -4.15 -5.73 12.92
C TYR A 51 -5.18 -4.90 12.14
N LEU A 52 -5.86 -5.57 11.23
CA LEU A 52 -7.09 -5.12 10.59
C LEU A 52 -8.14 -6.20 10.81
N GLU A 53 -9.35 -5.81 11.19
CA GLU A 53 -10.48 -6.71 11.36
C GLU A 53 -11.64 -6.22 10.51
N ILE A 54 -12.23 -7.13 9.76
CA ILE A 54 -13.37 -6.88 8.90
C ILE A 54 -14.50 -7.74 9.41
N ARG A 55 -15.66 -7.14 9.63
CA ARG A 55 -16.86 -7.83 10.09
C ARG A 55 -17.97 -7.61 9.09
N ARG A 56 -18.65 -8.69 8.70
CA ARG A 56 -19.78 -8.65 7.77
C ARG A 56 -20.97 -9.38 8.37
N LEU A 57 -22.15 -8.76 8.29
CA LEU A 57 -23.40 -9.40 8.67
C LEU A 57 -24.06 -9.97 7.42
N HIS A 58 -24.42 -11.25 7.50
CA HIS A 58 -25.41 -11.86 6.65
C HIS A 58 -26.67 -12.04 7.48
N ASP A 59 -27.82 -11.55 7.03
CA ASP A 59 -29.10 -11.74 7.70
C ASP A 59 -30.27 -11.74 6.71
N THR A 60 -30.66 -12.92 6.26
CA THR A 60 -31.82 -13.12 5.38
C THR A 60 -33.05 -13.64 6.16
N THR A 61 -33.04 -13.52 7.49
CA THR A 61 -34.11 -14.08 8.35
C THR A 61 -35.46 -13.38 8.21
N SER A 62 -35.49 -12.20 7.59
CA SER A 62 -36.73 -11.46 7.27
C SER A 62 -37.51 -12.03 6.10
N ASP A 63 -36.90 -12.90 5.28
CA ASP A 63 -37.45 -13.27 3.99
C ASP A 63 -38.24 -14.60 4.06
N CYS A 64 -39.20 -14.78 3.14
CA CYS A 64 -40.02 -16.00 3.07
C CYS A 64 -39.31 -17.14 2.31
N PHE A 65 -38.10 -17.50 2.76
CA PHE A 65 -37.35 -18.72 2.45
C PHE A 65 -36.63 -19.19 3.73
N PRO A 66 -35.89 -20.33 3.76
CA PRO A 66 -35.02 -20.64 4.90
C PRO A 66 -33.97 -19.54 5.07
N GLY A 67 -34.29 -18.56 5.91
CA GLY A 67 -33.41 -17.44 6.18
C GLY A 67 -32.26 -17.87 7.08
N GLU A 68 -31.12 -17.22 6.90
CA GLU A 68 -29.90 -17.49 7.64
C GLU A 68 -29.34 -16.18 8.17
N SER A 69 -28.76 -16.23 9.36
CA SER A 69 -28.09 -15.07 9.94
C SER A 69 -26.81 -15.50 10.61
N TRP A 70 -25.74 -14.78 10.30
CA TRP A 70 -24.40 -15.02 10.85
C TRP A 70 -23.51 -13.81 10.63
N THR A 71 -22.49 -13.67 11.48
CA THR A 71 -21.46 -12.64 11.33
C THR A 71 -20.14 -13.27 10.91
N GLN A 72 -19.60 -12.86 9.76
CA GLN A 72 -18.23 -13.12 9.39
C GLN A 72 -17.29 -12.19 10.14
N VAL A 73 -16.18 -12.72 10.64
CA VAL A 73 -15.06 -11.91 11.17
C VAL A 73 -13.77 -12.38 10.53
N ASN A 74 -13.15 -11.51 9.73
CA ASN A 74 -11.84 -11.73 9.12
C ASN A 74 -10.82 -10.83 9.79
N ARG A 75 -9.83 -11.44 10.44
CA ARG A 75 -8.77 -10.73 11.15
C ARG A 75 -7.42 -10.97 10.48
N TYR A 76 -6.71 -9.88 10.22
CA TYR A 76 -5.38 -9.84 9.64
C TYR A 76 -4.43 -9.26 10.68
N ASP A 77 -3.53 -10.06 11.23
CA ASP A 77 -2.52 -9.62 12.18
C ASP A 77 -1.15 -9.51 11.50
N TYR A 78 -0.43 -8.42 11.78
CA TYR A 78 0.89 -8.14 11.22
C TYR A 78 1.88 -7.81 12.33
N ALA A 79 3.07 -8.39 12.23
CA ALA A 79 4.22 -8.00 13.03
C ALA A 79 5.51 -8.23 12.26
N THR A 80 6.43 -7.27 12.29
CA THR A 80 7.79 -7.47 11.76
C THR A 80 8.72 -8.17 12.75
N GLY A 81 8.33 -8.28 14.02
CA GLY A 81 9.14 -8.89 15.08
C GLY A 81 10.43 -8.11 15.37
N GLY A 82 10.43 -6.80 15.15
CA GLY A 82 11.59 -5.93 15.26
C GLY A 82 11.88 -5.13 13.99
N PHE A 83 12.83 -4.19 14.12
CA PHE A 83 13.18 -3.23 13.09
C PHE A 83 13.68 -3.86 11.78
N ARG A 84 13.11 -3.42 10.65
CA ARG A 84 13.49 -3.81 9.29
C ARG A 84 14.06 -2.64 8.51
N ASN A 85 15.10 -2.94 7.75
CA ASN A 85 15.80 -1.95 6.94
C ASN A 85 14.96 -1.57 5.71
N ILE A 86 14.71 -0.28 5.53
CA ILE A 86 14.10 0.29 4.32
C ILE A 86 15.05 1.33 3.72
N ASN A 87 15.18 1.31 2.40
CA ASN A 87 15.92 2.31 1.64
C ASN A 87 14.91 3.06 0.79
N LEU A 88 14.88 4.38 0.94
CA LEU A 88 14.14 5.25 0.05
C LEU A 88 15.11 6.06 -0.80
N LYS A 89 14.82 6.17 -2.08
CA LYS A 89 15.56 6.98 -3.04
C LYS A 89 14.64 8.07 -3.54
N ARG A 90 15.04 9.33 -3.32
CA ARG A 90 14.38 10.51 -3.89
C ARG A 90 15.23 11.04 -5.02
N VAL A 91 14.65 11.15 -6.21
CA VAL A 91 15.26 11.72 -7.41
C VAL A 91 14.56 13.03 -7.73
N THR A 92 15.33 14.10 -7.90
CA THR A 92 14.84 15.43 -8.28
C THR A 92 15.67 15.94 -9.45
N GLY A 93 15.06 16.58 -10.43
CA GLY A 93 15.77 17.18 -11.56
C GLY A 93 14.93 18.26 -12.23
N GLU A 94 15.50 18.89 -13.24
CA GLU A 94 14.79 19.85 -14.09
C GLU A 94 13.89 19.09 -15.07
N GLY A 95 12.63 19.51 -15.21
CA GLY A 95 11.68 18.95 -16.17
C GLY A 95 10.83 17.75 -15.70
N PHE A 96 10.88 17.39 -14.41
CA PHE A 96 9.98 16.37 -13.84
C PHE A 96 9.78 16.55 -12.34
N ASP A 97 8.65 16.06 -11.83
CA ASP A 97 8.32 16.09 -10.40
C ASP A 97 9.20 15.14 -9.59
N PRO A 98 9.53 15.46 -8.33
CA PRO A 98 10.30 14.58 -7.46
C PRO A 98 9.70 13.16 -7.40
N VAL A 99 10.51 12.15 -7.69
CA VAL A 99 10.11 10.74 -7.58
C VAL A 99 10.74 10.12 -6.35
N VAL A 100 9.91 9.53 -5.47
CA VAL A 100 10.38 8.68 -4.37
C VAL A 100 10.07 7.23 -4.66
N THR A 101 11.10 6.39 -4.56
CA THR A 101 10.97 4.94 -4.64
C THR A 101 11.44 4.30 -3.34
N SER A 102 10.77 3.22 -2.94
CA SER A 102 11.11 2.41 -1.78
C SER A 102 11.06 0.94 -2.15
N THR A 103 12.11 0.19 -1.80
CA THR A 103 12.10 -1.27 -1.93
C THR A 103 11.47 -1.89 -0.69
N PRO A 104 10.52 -2.85 -0.84
CA PRO A 104 9.99 -3.58 0.30
C PRO A 104 11.10 -4.30 1.07
N SER A 105 10.96 -4.38 2.40
CA SER A 105 11.87 -5.14 3.24
C SER A 105 11.89 -6.62 2.85
N ALA A 106 12.93 -7.32 3.31
CA ALA A 106 12.90 -8.78 3.37
C ALA A 106 11.70 -9.25 4.23
N PRO A 107 11.09 -10.41 3.93
CA PRO A 107 10.06 -11.02 4.75
C PRO A 107 10.56 -11.30 6.16
N ALA A 108 9.78 -10.95 7.18
CA ALA A 108 10.14 -11.18 8.56
C ALA A 108 8.93 -11.21 9.51
N GLY A 109 9.18 -11.57 10.77
CA GLY A 109 8.14 -11.59 11.80
C GLY A 109 7.01 -12.55 11.47
N THR A 110 5.78 -12.15 11.73
CA THR A 110 4.58 -12.99 11.56
C THR A 110 3.47 -12.20 10.89
N ALA A 111 2.81 -12.83 9.91
CA ALA A 111 1.52 -12.41 9.40
C ALA A 111 0.52 -13.57 9.62
N LYS A 112 -0.68 -13.26 10.09
CA LYS A 112 -1.73 -14.26 10.34
C LYS A 112 -3.05 -13.75 9.78
N VAL A 113 -3.79 -14.64 9.12
CA VAL A 113 -5.17 -14.39 8.66
C VAL A 113 -6.08 -15.45 9.27
N GLU A 114 -7.15 -15.02 9.89
CA GLU A 114 -8.13 -15.86 10.56
C GLU A 114 -9.54 -15.39 10.21
N GLY A 115 -10.32 -16.25 9.57
CA GLY A 115 -11.75 -16.05 9.33
C GLY A 115 -12.56 -16.88 10.31
N LYS A 116 -13.67 -16.33 10.79
CA LYS A 116 -14.63 -17.01 11.69
C LYS A 116 -16.05 -16.66 11.33
N ILE A 117 -16.95 -17.61 11.53
CA ILE A 117 -18.40 -17.41 11.54
C ILE A 117 -18.85 -17.37 13.00
N LEU A 118 -19.71 -16.41 13.33
CA LEU A 118 -20.26 -16.23 14.67
C LEU A 118 -21.80 -16.18 14.59
N GLY A 119 -22.45 -16.81 15.57
CA GLY A 119 -23.88 -16.65 15.80
C GLY A 119 -24.76 -17.19 14.68
N TYR A 120 -24.34 -18.27 14.01
CA TYR A 120 -25.13 -18.90 12.96
C TYR A 120 -26.50 -19.33 13.50
N ARG A 121 -27.56 -18.86 12.84
CA ARG A 121 -28.95 -19.19 13.13
C ARG A 121 -29.71 -19.31 11.82
N THR A 122 -30.73 -20.16 11.83
CA THR A 122 -31.62 -20.34 10.69
C THR A 122 -33.08 -20.21 11.11
N THR A 123 -33.89 -19.74 10.18
CA THR A 123 -35.33 -19.59 10.34
C THR A 123 -36.03 -20.26 9.18
N ASN A 124 -37.19 -20.87 9.42
CA ASN A 124 -38.02 -21.42 8.35
C ASN A 124 -39.47 -20.99 8.58
N TYR A 125 -39.79 -19.78 8.10
CA TYR A 125 -41.12 -19.18 8.25
C TYR A 125 -42.05 -19.46 7.07
N CYS A 126 -41.65 -20.31 6.12
CA CYS A 126 -42.42 -20.58 4.91
C CYS A 126 -43.51 -21.62 5.15
N THR A 127 -44.73 -21.33 4.71
CA THR A 127 -45.78 -22.34 4.55
C THR A 127 -45.48 -23.20 3.33
N GLY A 128 -45.18 -24.49 3.51
CA GLY A 128 -44.88 -25.43 2.42
C GLY A 128 -43.88 -26.51 2.80
N THR A 129 -43.29 -27.17 1.80
CA THR A 129 -42.24 -28.18 1.99
C THR A 129 -41.10 -27.59 2.82
N LYS A 130 -40.68 -28.30 3.88
CA LYS A 130 -39.50 -27.91 4.67
C LYS A 130 -38.29 -27.88 3.74
N ALA A 131 -37.91 -26.70 3.29
CA ALA A 131 -36.67 -26.54 2.55
C ALA A 131 -35.49 -26.87 3.47
N GLU A 132 -34.47 -27.49 2.89
CA GLU A 132 -33.28 -27.97 3.60
C GLU A 132 -32.56 -26.78 4.25
N VAL A 133 -32.29 -26.89 5.54
CA VAL A 133 -31.48 -25.93 6.27
C VAL A 133 -30.04 -26.13 5.81
N LYS A 134 -29.39 -25.09 5.27
CA LYS A 134 -28.00 -25.23 4.84
C LYS A 134 -27.12 -25.48 6.08
N PRO A 135 -25.96 -26.14 5.92
CA PRO A 135 -25.00 -26.24 7.02
C PRO A 135 -24.42 -24.86 7.36
N GLU A 136 -23.97 -24.70 8.60
CA GLU A 136 -23.19 -23.52 9.02
C GLU A 136 -21.99 -23.33 8.07
N PRO A 137 -21.78 -22.13 7.52
CA PRO A 137 -20.61 -21.88 6.70
C PRO A 137 -19.34 -22.09 7.53
N THR A 138 -18.32 -22.70 6.94
CA THR A 138 -17.05 -22.95 7.63
C THR A 138 -15.95 -22.11 7.01
N CYS A 139 -15.13 -21.48 7.85
CA CYS A 139 -13.93 -20.80 7.38
C CYS A 139 -12.72 -21.72 7.31
N ALA A 140 -11.94 -21.55 6.24
CA ALA A 140 -10.66 -22.20 6.03
C ALA A 140 -9.73 -22.07 7.25
N PRO A 141 -8.78 -23.01 7.43
CA PRO A 141 -7.83 -22.95 8.53
C PRO A 141 -6.99 -21.66 8.52
N VAL A 142 -6.60 -21.24 9.73
CA VAL A 142 -5.72 -20.09 9.98
C VAL A 142 -4.50 -20.11 9.06
N ARG A 143 -4.32 -19.04 8.29
CA ARG A 143 -3.17 -18.89 7.40
C ARG A 143 -2.06 -18.12 8.09
N ARG A 144 -0.82 -18.56 7.86
CA ARG A 144 0.38 -17.96 8.45
C ARG A 144 1.37 -17.60 7.35
N GLY A 145 2.05 -16.50 7.54
CA GLY A 145 3.06 -15.99 6.61
C GLY A 145 4.06 -15.08 7.31
N ARG A 146 4.82 -14.35 6.49
CA ARG A 146 5.79 -13.35 6.93
C ARG A 146 5.39 -11.96 6.45
N THR A 147 5.70 -10.96 7.25
CA THR A 147 5.43 -9.54 6.97
C THR A 147 6.57 -8.93 6.17
N ARG A 148 6.26 -8.23 5.08
CA ARG A 148 7.16 -7.27 4.43
C ARG A 148 6.57 -5.88 4.58
N ILE A 149 7.42 -4.86 4.59
CA ILE A 149 6.97 -3.48 4.68
C ILE A 149 7.66 -2.59 3.67
N SER A 150 6.99 -1.56 3.19
CA SER A 150 7.54 -0.51 2.34
C SER A 150 6.96 0.84 2.76
N LEU A 151 7.60 1.94 2.34
CA LEU A 151 7.07 3.28 2.46
C LEU A 151 6.73 3.79 1.07
N LEU A 152 5.46 4.05 0.81
CA LEU A 152 4.98 4.54 -0.48
C LEU A 152 4.77 6.05 -0.39
N GLU A 153 5.10 6.78 -1.44
CA GLU A 153 4.79 8.20 -1.54
C GLU A 153 3.44 8.35 -2.22
N THR A 154 2.54 9.12 -1.61
CA THR A 154 1.33 9.60 -2.25
C THR A 154 1.53 11.05 -2.64
N THR A 155 1.52 11.30 -3.94
CA THR A 155 1.19 12.61 -4.47
C THR A 155 -0.32 12.82 -4.28
N PRO A 156 -0.77 13.96 -3.72
CA PRO A 156 -2.16 14.33 -3.89
C PRO A 156 -2.42 14.35 -5.40
N SER A 157 -3.44 13.63 -5.86
CA SER A 157 -3.93 13.83 -7.22
C SER A 157 -4.20 15.32 -7.35
N SER A 158 -3.61 15.97 -8.33
CA SER A 158 -4.08 17.28 -8.77
C SER A 158 -5.57 17.12 -9.00
N SER A 159 -6.40 17.65 -8.10
CA SER A 159 -7.81 17.79 -8.35
C SER A 159 -7.91 18.55 -9.66
N THR A 160 -8.63 17.99 -10.61
CA THR A 160 -9.03 18.64 -11.86
C THR A 160 -10.04 19.77 -11.63
N ASP A 161 -10.17 20.24 -10.40
CA ASP A 161 -10.94 21.40 -10.03
C ASP A 161 -9.95 22.55 -9.88
N ASP A 162 -10.16 23.55 -10.74
CA ASP A 162 -9.33 24.72 -10.93
C ASP A 162 -8.94 25.44 -9.63
N ASP A 163 -7.71 25.97 -9.61
CA ASP A 163 -7.26 27.08 -8.78
C ASP A 163 -7.03 26.91 -7.26
N GLU A 164 -6.96 25.70 -6.70
CA GLU A 164 -6.44 25.56 -5.32
C GLU A 164 -4.94 25.24 -5.30
N LEU A 165 -4.14 26.29 -5.11
CA LEU A 165 -2.73 26.21 -4.75
C LEU A 165 -2.56 25.29 -3.54
N THR A 166 -2.28 24.01 -3.78
CA THR A 166 -1.94 23.07 -2.72
C THR A 166 -0.71 23.62 -2.00
N PRO A 167 -0.77 23.91 -0.68
CA PRO A 167 0.34 24.55 0.00
C PRO A 167 1.61 23.71 -0.15
N LEU A 168 2.70 24.30 -0.65
CA LEU A 168 4.05 23.68 -0.68
C LEU A 168 4.51 23.17 0.70
N SER A 169 3.89 23.64 1.79
CA SER A 169 4.09 23.16 3.16
C SER A 169 3.53 21.75 3.42
N SER A 170 2.60 21.28 2.57
CA SER A 170 1.95 19.97 2.64
C SER A 170 2.64 18.91 1.78
N GLY A 171 3.97 18.98 1.66
CA GLY A 171 4.77 18.12 0.79
C GLY A 171 4.39 16.64 0.87
N ASN A 172 4.59 15.93 -0.25
CA ASN A 172 4.19 14.54 -0.47
C ASN A 172 4.14 13.68 0.79
N ARG A 173 2.96 13.09 1.03
CA ARG A 173 2.71 12.26 2.22
C ARG A 173 3.21 10.85 1.98
N LEU A 174 3.61 10.20 3.05
CA LEU A 174 4.02 8.80 3.02
C LEU A 174 2.89 7.90 3.51
N GLN A 175 2.82 6.69 2.97
CA GLN A 175 2.06 5.57 3.47
C GLN A 175 2.99 4.46 3.96
N VAL A 176 2.60 3.76 5.01
CA VAL A 176 3.19 2.50 5.43
C VAL A 176 2.43 1.38 4.75
N ALA A 177 3.07 0.72 3.79
CA ALA A 177 2.54 -0.46 3.11
C ALA A 177 3.05 -1.73 3.80
N VAL A 178 2.14 -2.60 4.19
CA VAL A 178 2.39 -3.89 4.82
C VAL A 178 1.93 -4.98 3.89
N PHE A 179 2.79 -5.96 3.62
CA PHE A 179 2.51 -7.08 2.72
C PHE A 179 2.62 -8.38 3.50
N MET A 180 1.70 -9.30 3.24
CA MET A 180 1.83 -10.69 3.65
C MET A 180 2.50 -11.50 2.54
N THR A 181 3.46 -12.34 2.91
CA THR A 181 4.10 -13.30 2.00
C THR A 181 4.01 -14.72 2.53
N GLY A 182 3.84 -15.68 1.63
CA GLY A 182 3.76 -17.11 1.97
C GLY A 182 2.38 -17.64 2.33
N SER A 183 1.30 -16.86 2.16
CA SER A 183 -0.07 -17.39 2.15
C SER A 183 -0.36 -18.06 0.81
N GLY A 184 -0.81 -19.31 0.81
CA GLY A 184 -1.35 -19.96 -0.39
C GLY A 184 -2.59 -19.25 -0.97
N LEU A 185 -3.14 -19.81 -2.06
CA LEU A 185 -4.32 -19.29 -2.77
C LEU A 185 -5.59 -19.30 -1.90
N ASP A 186 -6.47 -18.33 -2.11
CA ASP A 186 -7.66 -18.07 -1.29
C ASP A 186 -8.69 -19.20 -1.28
N ASP A 187 -9.43 -19.28 -0.16
CA ASP A 187 -10.61 -20.13 -0.02
C ASP A 187 -11.82 -19.25 -0.36
N PRO A 188 -12.63 -19.61 -1.37
CA PRO A 188 -13.72 -18.77 -1.87
C PRO A 188 -14.82 -18.50 -0.82
N ASP A 189 -14.97 -19.36 0.18
CA ASP A 189 -16.17 -19.36 1.04
C ASP A 189 -16.02 -18.49 2.30
N CYS A 190 -14.78 -18.15 2.70
CA CYS A 190 -14.53 -17.33 3.89
C CYS A 190 -13.43 -16.28 3.76
N VAL A 191 -12.80 -16.15 2.60
CA VAL A 191 -11.91 -15.03 2.27
C VAL A 191 -12.63 -14.06 1.32
N GLY A 192 -13.93 -13.85 1.54
CA GLY A 192 -14.76 -12.94 0.78
C GLY A 192 -14.53 -11.49 1.21
N GLY A 193 -13.92 -10.69 0.33
CA GLY A 193 -14.04 -9.24 0.31
C GLY A 193 -13.35 -8.50 1.46
N GLY A 194 -12.14 -8.01 1.20
CA GLY A 194 -11.66 -6.84 1.92
C GLY A 194 -12.47 -5.58 1.53
N PRO A 195 -12.33 -4.45 2.24
CA PRO A 195 -13.04 -3.21 1.86
C PRO A 195 -12.73 -2.83 0.41
N GLU A 196 -13.76 -2.51 -0.37
CA GLU A 196 -13.62 -2.12 -1.79
C GLU A 196 -12.87 -0.79 -1.95
N SER A 197 -12.93 0.10 -0.93
CA SER A 197 -12.09 1.32 -0.84
C SER A 197 -12.05 1.89 0.59
N LEU A 198 -10.98 2.60 0.97
CA LEU A 198 -10.96 3.46 2.17
C LEU A 198 -10.85 4.93 1.74
N THR A 199 -11.60 5.82 2.39
CA THR A 199 -11.54 7.27 2.12
C THR A 199 -11.48 8.04 3.44
N GLY A 200 -10.55 9.00 3.54
CA GLY A 200 -10.41 9.85 4.73
C GLY A 200 -9.65 11.14 4.42
N ASP A 201 -9.84 12.16 5.27
CA ASP A 201 -9.38 13.56 5.06
C ASP A 201 -7.87 13.72 4.86
N ALA A 202 -7.09 12.66 5.11
CA ALA A 202 -5.66 12.66 4.84
C ALA A 202 -5.29 12.29 3.39
N LEU A 203 -6.24 11.89 2.53
CA LEU A 203 -5.97 11.00 1.39
C LEU A 203 -7.00 11.11 0.25
N PRO A 204 -6.63 11.68 -0.90
CA PRO A 204 -7.28 11.32 -2.17
C PRO A 204 -6.89 9.90 -2.65
N THR A 205 -5.89 9.23 -2.04
CA THR A 205 -5.27 8.01 -2.60
C THR A 205 -4.88 6.92 -1.59
N SER A 206 -5.53 6.85 -0.42
CA SER A 206 -5.36 5.67 0.46
C SER A 206 -6.17 4.52 -0.02
N ILE A 207 -5.52 3.69 -0.81
CA ILE A 207 -6.02 2.37 -1.05
C ILE A 207 -5.54 1.51 0.13
N ALA A 208 -6.39 1.18 1.10
CA ALA A 208 -6.21 -0.15 1.68
C ALA A 208 -6.74 -1.14 0.64
N THR A 209 -5.96 -1.31 -0.42
CA THR A 209 -6.11 -2.45 -1.30
C THR A 209 -5.61 -3.62 -0.49
N THR A 210 -6.50 -4.21 0.30
CA THR A 210 -6.48 -5.65 0.50
C THR A 210 -6.74 -6.28 -0.87
N ALA A 211 -5.78 -6.18 -1.79
CA ALA A 211 -5.83 -6.92 -3.03
C ALA A 211 -5.77 -8.40 -2.64
N ILE A 212 -6.92 -9.06 -2.84
CA ILE A 212 -7.15 -10.47 -2.58
C ILE A 212 -6.33 -11.24 -3.61
N ALA A 213 -5.20 -11.78 -3.12
CA ALA A 213 -4.19 -12.60 -3.79
C ALA A 213 -3.49 -12.10 -5.08
N PRO A 214 -2.20 -12.48 -5.26
CA PRO A 214 -1.34 -13.16 -4.29
C PRO A 214 -0.53 -12.11 -3.52
N GLY A 215 -1.14 -11.46 -2.53
CA GLY A 215 -0.44 -10.55 -1.64
C GLY A 215 -1.39 -9.57 -0.97
N ASN A 216 -1.95 -9.95 0.18
CA ASN A 216 -2.68 -9.02 1.03
C ASN A 216 -1.77 -7.84 1.35
N THR A 217 -2.10 -6.69 0.77
CA THR A 217 -1.41 -5.43 1.01
C THR A 217 -2.30 -4.58 1.92
N THR A 218 -1.71 -3.82 2.80
CA THR A 218 -2.42 -2.83 3.61
C THR A 218 -1.56 -1.59 3.63
N ALA A 219 -2.01 -0.53 2.96
CA ALA A 219 -1.33 0.75 2.95
C ALA A 219 -2.15 1.76 3.77
N LEU A 220 -1.54 2.29 4.83
CA LEU A 220 -2.13 3.30 5.70
C LEU A 220 -1.25 4.54 5.74
N PRO A 221 -1.79 5.74 6.00
CA PRO A 221 -0.98 6.94 6.09
C PRO A 221 0.07 6.81 7.19
N ALA A 222 1.28 7.27 6.87
CA ALA A 222 2.39 7.29 7.81
C ALA A 222 2.35 8.50 8.77
N GLY A 223 1.43 9.46 8.56
CA GLY A 223 1.34 10.70 9.33
C GLY A 223 2.63 11.53 9.30
N ILE A 224 3.45 11.35 8.26
CA ILE A 224 4.71 12.04 8.03
C ILE A 224 4.88 12.35 6.54
N THR A 225 5.57 13.45 6.25
CA THR A 225 5.94 13.83 4.89
C THR A 225 7.25 13.16 4.48
N THR A 226 7.46 13.03 3.17
CA THR A 226 8.74 12.59 2.59
C THR A 226 9.90 13.42 3.15
N LEU A 227 9.78 14.74 3.19
CA LEU A 227 10.86 15.63 3.67
C LEU A 227 11.22 15.36 5.13
N LYS A 228 10.23 15.13 6.00
CA LYS A 228 10.47 14.79 7.41
C LYS A 228 11.24 13.48 7.56
N LEU A 229 10.94 12.48 6.73
CA LEU A 229 11.67 11.21 6.74
C LEU A 229 13.11 11.38 6.28
N PHE A 230 13.34 12.12 5.19
CA PHE A 230 14.71 12.36 4.68
C PHE A 230 15.55 13.25 5.61
N GLY A 231 14.92 14.03 6.48
CA GLY A 231 15.58 14.86 7.49
C GLY A 231 15.81 14.18 8.84
N ILE A 232 15.44 12.90 9.01
CA ILE A 232 15.55 12.21 10.31
C ILE A 232 17.02 12.04 10.73
N ARG A 233 17.35 12.54 11.94
CA ARG A 233 18.72 12.51 12.48
C ARG A 233 18.94 11.33 13.43
N ARG A 234 20.21 10.95 13.63
CA ARG A 234 20.60 9.93 14.63
C ARG A 234 20.02 10.29 16.01
N GLY A 235 19.42 9.30 16.68
CA GLY A 235 18.74 9.48 17.97
C GLY A 235 17.26 9.88 17.86
N GLN A 236 16.81 10.39 16.71
CA GLN A 236 15.39 10.69 16.49
C GLN A 236 14.62 9.41 16.15
N THR A 237 13.42 9.32 16.72
CA THR A 237 12.49 8.23 16.46
C THR A 237 11.11 8.81 16.21
N ILE A 238 10.44 8.32 15.17
CA ILE A 238 9.06 8.66 14.84
C ILE A 238 8.20 7.48 15.28
N ARG A 239 7.28 7.71 16.22
CA ARG A 239 6.29 6.73 16.67
C ARG A 239 4.89 7.20 16.30
N ARG A 240 4.15 6.35 15.61
CA ARG A 240 2.81 6.66 15.13
C ARG A 240 1.94 5.41 15.20
N THR A 241 0.65 5.66 15.23
CA THR A 241 -0.37 4.63 15.12
C THR A 241 -1.44 5.12 14.15
N ALA A 242 -1.67 4.37 13.08
CA ALA A 242 -2.84 4.53 12.24
C ALA A 242 -3.99 3.72 12.82
N ILE A 243 -5.14 4.34 13.03
CA ILE A 243 -6.37 3.74 13.53
C ILE A 243 -7.38 3.80 12.37
N VAL A 244 -7.94 2.66 12.02
CA VAL A 244 -8.93 2.53 10.93
C VAL A 244 -10.26 2.17 11.56
N THR A 245 -11.32 2.89 11.22
CA THR A 245 -12.68 2.63 11.69
C THR A 245 -13.71 3.06 10.68
N GLY A 246 -14.77 2.27 10.53
CA GLY A 246 -15.97 2.68 9.81
C GLY A 246 -16.45 1.62 8.82
N PRO A 247 -17.48 1.95 8.02
CA PRO A 247 -18.02 1.02 7.04
C PRO A 247 -16.96 0.66 5.99
N CYS A 248 -17.02 -0.56 5.45
CA CYS A 248 -16.07 -1.03 4.42
C CYS A 248 -16.12 -0.21 3.12
N THR A 249 -17.18 0.56 2.90
CA THR A 249 -17.34 1.48 1.77
C THR A 249 -16.65 2.82 1.98
N ARG A 250 -16.45 3.25 3.24
CA ARG A 250 -15.87 4.54 3.62
C ARG A 250 -15.31 4.48 5.03
N ALA A 251 -14.14 3.86 5.17
CA ALA A 251 -13.46 3.79 6.45
C ALA A 251 -12.60 5.03 6.68
N GLU A 252 -12.72 5.62 7.86
CA GLU A 252 -11.88 6.72 8.30
C GLU A 252 -10.53 6.20 8.81
N VAL A 253 -9.49 6.99 8.61
CA VAL A 253 -8.14 6.69 9.10
C VAL A 253 -7.57 7.89 9.84
N ASP A 254 -7.38 7.74 11.15
CA ASP A 254 -6.68 8.72 11.98
C ASP A 254 -5.24 8.26 12.26
N VAL A 255 -4.29 9.20 12.25
CA VAL A 255 -2.89 8.93 12.57
C VAL A 255 -2.43 9.75 13.75
N VAL A 256 -2.29 9.07 14.89
CA VAL A 256 -1.89 9.70 16.16
C VAL A 256 -0.43 9.45 16.47
N THR A 257 0.15 10.32 17.31
CA THR A 257 1.48 10.12 17.87
C THR A 257 1.44 9.13 19.04
N GLY A 258 2.42 8.24 19.13
CA GLY A 258 2.52 7.28 20.24
C GLY A 258 1.77 5.99 19.95
N ALA A 259 1.08 5.43 20.96
CA ALA A 259 0.44 4.12 20.87
C ALA A 259 -1.01 4.17 20.37
N GLY A 260 -1.72 5.29 20.55
CA GLY A 260 -3.14 5.46 20.20
C GLY A 260 -4.11 4.53 20.96
N GLY A 261 -5.40 4.84 20.87
CA GLY A 261 -6.47 3.95 21.34
C GLY A 261 -6.58 2.67 20.50
N SER A 262 -7.39 1.72 20.94
CA SER A 262 -7.87 0.63 20.09
C SER A 262 -9.25 1.02 19.55
N PRO A 263 -9.52 0.79 18.26
CA PRO A 263 -10.84 1.08 17.71
C PRO A 263 -11.88 0.17 18.36
N SER A 264 -13.05 0.73 18.68
CA SER A 264 -14.19 -0.08 19.10
C SER A 264 -14.75 -0.85 17.90
N PRO A 265 -15.09 -2.13 18.06
CA PRO A 265 -15.77 -2.87 17.00
C PRO A 265 -17.14 -2.22 16.75
N ALA A 266 -17.35 -1.76 15.53
CA ALA A 266 -18.61 -1.14 15.13
C ALA A 266 -19.78 -2.14 15.16
N ARG A 267 -20.99 -1.61 15.29
CA ARG A 267 -22.23 -2.40 15.24
C ARG A 267 -22.57 -2.73 13.79
N LEU A 268 -23.10 -3.94 13.58
CA LEU A 268 -23.69 -4.39 12.31
C LEU A 268 -25.19 -4.52 12.55
N ASN A 269 -26.01 -3.89 11.71
CA ASN A 269 -27.45 -3.75 11.97
C ASN A 269 -28.33 -4.31 10.84
N ALA A 270 -27.81 -4.44 9.62
CA ALA A 270 -28.55 -4.93 8.46
C ALA A 270 -27.75 -5.96 7.64
N ASP A 271 -28.45 -6.77 6.86
CA ASP A 271 -27.81 -7.67 5.89
C ASP A 271 -26.88 -6.90 4.95
N GLY A 272 -25.72 -7.49 4.68
CA GLY A 272 -24.69 -6.88 3.85
C GLY A 272 -23.86 -5.80 4.56
N ASP A 273 -24.22 -5.37 5.78
CA ASP A 273 -23.41 -4.43 6.55
C ASP A 273 -21.99 -4.98 6.70
N CYS A 274 -21.03 -4.12 6.37
CA CYS A 274 -19.61 -4.42 6.47
C CYS A 274 -18.90 -3.29 7.20
N GLN A 275 -18.12 -3.65 8.21
CA GLN A 275 -17.34 -2.72 9.02
C GLN A 275 -15.88 -3.15 9.07
N VAL A 276 -14.98 -2.17 9.05
CA VAL A 276 -13.55 -2.38 9.25
C VAL A 276 -13.08 -1.63 10.50
N ALA A 277 -12.30 -2.31 11.32
CA ALA A 277 -11.68 -1.75 12.50
C ALA A 277 -10.25 -2.28 12.62
N GLY A 278 -9.29 -1.39 12.79
CA GLY A 278 -7.90 -1.79 12.83
C GLY A 278 -6.97 -0.77 13.45
N LYS A 279 -5.77 -1.23 13.75
CA LYS A 279 -4.73 -0.43 14.34
C LYS A 279 -3.39 -0.91 13.83
N LEU A 280 -2.59 0.01 13.29
CA LEU A 280 -1.23 -0.25 12.86
C LEU A 280 -0.27 0.70 13.56
N SER A 281 0.46 0.20 14.54
CA SER A 281 1.51 0.94 15.21
C SER A 281 2.85 0.73 14.50
N TYR A 282 3.58 1.81 14.27
CA TYR A 282 4.88 1.76 13.64
C TYR A 282 5.88 2.74 14.26
N THR A 283 7.13 2.29 14.29
CA THR A 283 8.26 3.07 14.79
C THR A 283 9.31 3.16 13.69
N ILE A 284 9.67 4.38 13.30
CA ILE A 284 10.69 4.65 12.28
C ILE A 284 11.89 5.34 12.93
N ARG A 285 13.10 4.89 12.59
CA ARG A 285 14.36 5.49 13.05
C ARG A 285 15.42 5.45 11.94
N PRO A 286 16.45 6.31 11.96
CA PRO A 286 17.58 6.18 11.05
C PRO A 286 18.26 4.82 11.23
N ARG A 287 18.74 4.23 10.14
CA ARG A 287 19.55 3.01 10.22
C ARG A 287 20.87 3.33 10.94
N PRO A 288 21.32 2.51 11.90
CA PRO A 288 22.64 2.69 12.49
C PRO A 288 23.72 2.59 11.40
N VAL A 289 24.59 3.58 11.35
CA VAL A 289 25.82 3.52 10.54
C VAL A 289 26.75 2.57 11.28
N LYS A 290 27.11 1.44 10.66
CA LYS A 290 28.19 0.58 11.19
C LYS A 290 29.45 1.45 11.24
N LYS A 291 30.00 1.61 12.44
CA LYS A 291 31.33 2.19 12.62
C LYS A 291 32.36 1.17 12.17
#